data_AF-A0A0D2MAJ9-F1
#
_entry.id   AF-A0A0D2MAJ9-F1
#
_cell.length_a   1.000
_cell.length_b   1.000
_cell.length_c   1.000
_cell.angle_alpha   90.00
_cell.angle_beta   90.00
_cell.angle_gamma   90.00
#
_symmetry.space_group_name_H-M   'P 1'
#
loop_
_entity.id
_entity.type
_entity.pdbx_description
1 polymer ?
#
loop_
_entity_poly.entity_id
_entity_poly.type
_entity_poly.pdbx_seq_one_letter_code
_entity_poly.pdbx_strand_id
1 'polypeptide(L)'
;WPREFRGVEFDNYIDWLLPAAAVSLLGGPAICIPCGLTRAGLPVGLSLAGPPGSERRVLAAAAAYEAAHGWRRMVPRRPAAAAVAEAEAQQQV
;
A
#
# COMPACT_ATOMS: atom_id res chain seq x y z
N TRP A 1 5.06 -13.65 7.47
CA TRP A 1 4.53 -13.14 6.19
C TRP A 1 3.42 -14.09 5.80
N PRO A 2 2.27 -13.60 5.33
CA PRO A 2 1.16 -14.48 5.01
C PRO A 2 1.61 -15.51 3.98
N ARG A 3 1.39 -16.79 4.26
CA ARG A 3 1.68 -17.88 3.31
C ARG A 3 0.66 -17.97 2.19
N GLU A 4 -0.49 -17.35 2.36
CA GLU A 4 -1.54 -17.26 1.35
C GLU A 4 -2.15 -15.85 1.36
N PHE A 5 -2.37 -15.27 0.18
CA PHE A 5 -3.20 -14.07 0.02
C PHE A 5 -4.12 -14.22 -1.18
N ARG A 6 -5.43 -14.15 -0.95
CA ARG A 6 -6.47 -14.25 -1.98
C ARG A 6 -6.31 -15.51 -2.87
N GLY A 7 -5.98 -16.66 -2.30
CA GLY A 7 -5.81 -17.92 -3.02
C GLY A 7 -4.47 -18.08 -3.75
N VAL A 8 -3.52 -17.15 -3.56
CA VAL A 8 -2.15 -17.29 -4.03
C VAL A 8 -1.28 -17.70 -2.86
N GLU A 9 -0.68 -18.89 -2.93
CA GLU A 9 0.34 -19.33 -1.98
C GLU A 9 1.69 -18.68 -2.30
N PHE A 10 2.44 -18.32 -1.25
CA PHE A 10 3.80 -17.77 -1.36
C PHE A 10 4.81 -18.79 -0.84
N ASP A 11 5.73 -19.24 -1.70
CA ASP A 11 6.72 -20.27 -1.36
C ASP A 11 7.79 -19.73 -0.40
N ASN A 12 8.12 -18.45 -0.52
CA ASN A 12 9.12 -17.80 0.32
C ASN A 12 8.83 -16.31 0.58
N TYR A 13 9.57 -15.71 1.51
CA TYR A 13 9.43 -14.30 1.89
C TYR A 13 9.68 -13.32 0.73
N ILE A 14 10.51 -13.69 -0.24
CA ILE A 14 10.79 -12.83 -1.40
C ILE A 14 9.58 -12.76 -2.32
N ASP A 15 8.81 -13.83 -2.47
CA ASP A 15 7.57 -13.83 -3.25
C ASP A 15 6.55 -12.86 -2.66
N TRP A 16 6.50 -12.79 -1.32
CA TRP A 16 5.70 -11.80 -0.60
C TRP A 16 6.20 -10.35 -0.83
N LEU A 17 7.51 -10.14 -0.91
CA LEU A 17 8.09 -8.82 -1.19
C LEU A 17 8.04 -8.41 -2.66
N LEU A 18 7.86 -9.39 -3.56
CA LEU A 18 7.99 -9.20 -5.00
C LEU A 18 7.09 -8.09 -5.55
N PRO A 19 5.82 -7.91 -5.12
CA PRO A 19 4.98 -6.81 -5.62
C PRO A 19 5.57 -5.42 -5.35
N ALA A 20 6.23 -5.24 -4.20
CA ALA A 20 6.93 -3.99 -3.88
C ALA A 20 8.28 -3.89 -4.59
N ALA A 21 9.01 -5.00 -4.72
CA ALA A 21 10.32 -5.05 -5.37
C ALA A 21 10.23 -4.88 -6.90
N ALA A 22 9.17 -5.37 -7.53
CA ALA A 22 8.95 -5.29 -8.97
C ALA A 22 9.02 -3.85 -9.47
N VAL A 23 8.50 -2.90 -8.68
CA VAL A 23 8.56 -1.48 -8.98
C VAL A 23 10.00 -0.97 -9.08
N SER A 24 10.85 -1.34 -8.13
CA SER A 24 12.27 -0.98 -8.11
C SER A 24 13.04 -1.62 -9.27
N LEU A 25 12.70 -2.87 -9.62
CA LEU A 25 13.33 -3.59 -10.73
C LEU A 25 12.99 -2.98 -12.09
N LEU A 26 11.78 -2.43 -12.25
CA LEU A 26 11.32 -1.81 -13.50
C LEU A 26 11.94 -0.42 -13.73
N GLY A 27 12.61 0.16 -12.73
CA GLY A 27 13.25 1.49 -12.83
C GLY A 27 12.26 2.62 -13.11
N GLY A 28 10.97 2.38 -12.86
CA GLY A 28 9.89 3.31 -13.15
C GLY A 28 9.49 4.16 -11.94
N PRO A 29 8.80 5.29 -12.15
CA PRO A 29 8.28 6.10 -11.07
C PRO A 29 7.17 5.38 -10.30
N ALA A 30 7.18 5.58 -8.99
CA ALA A 30 6.21 4.99 -8.08
C ALA A 30 5.81 5.96 -6.98
N ILE A 31 4.55 5.87 -6.53
CA ILE A 31 4.01 6.70 -5.45
C ILE A 31 3.03 5.89 -4.61
N CYS A 32 3.06 6.08 -3.30
CA CYS A 32 2.08 5.52 -2.37
C CYS A 32 1.17 6.64 -1.86
N ILE A 33 -0.14 6.45 -2.00
CA ILE A 33 -1.18 7.40 -1.57
C ILE A 33 -2.17 6.73 -0.62
N PRO A 34 -2.75 7.45 0.35
CA PRO A 34 -3.73 6.87 1.27
C PRO A 34 -4.97 6.42 0.52
N CYS A 35 -5.44 5.20 0.77
CA CYS A 35 -6.62 4.60 0.13
C CYS A 35 -7.79 4.38 1.10
N GLY A 36 -7.58 4.62 2.39
CA GLY A 36 -8.61 4.50 3.41
C GLY A 36 -8.08 3.96 4.73
N LEU A 37 -9.03 3.60 5.58
CA LEU A 37 -8.79 2.91 6.83
C LEU A 37 -9.40 1.51 6.75
N THR A 38 -8.73 0.53 7.34
CA THR A 38 -9.35 -0.77 7.62
C THR A 38 -10.49 -0.61 8.62
N ARG A 39 -11.33 -1.64 8.79
CA ARG A 39 -12.36 -1.66 9.85
C ARG A 39 -11.78 -1.46 11.25
N ALA A 40 -10.53 -1.86 11.45
CA ALA A 40 -9.79 -1.67 12.70
C ALA A 40 -9.15 -0.26 12.84
N GLY A 41 -9.35 0.62 11.86
CA GLY A 41 -8.82 1.99 11.88
C GLY A 41 -7.35 2.10 11.46
N LEU A 42 -6.78 1.06 10.84
CA LEU A 42 -5.40 1.10 10.34
C LEU A 42 -5.34 1.77 8.96
N PRO A 43 -4.34 2.62 8.68
CA PRO A 43 -4.19 3.23 7.37
C PRO A 43 -3.82 2.19 6.31
N VAL A 44 -4.53 2.25 5.18
CA VAL A 44 -4.24 1.46 3.98
C VAL A 44 -3.67 2.40 2.92
N GLY A 45 -2.52 2.02 2.34
CA GLY A 45 -1.91 2.71 1.20
C GLY A 45 -2.22 2.01 -0.12
N LEU A 46 -2.36 2.79 -1.18
CA LEU A 46 -2.40 2.35 -2.56
C LEU A 46 -1.10 2.78 -3.25
N SER A 47 -0.35 1.81 -3.78
CA SER A 47 0.85 2.07 -4.56
C SER A 47 0.54 2.09 -6.06
N LEU A 48 0.91 3.18 -6.73
CA LEU A 48 0.84 3.33 -8.17
C LEU A 48 2.26 3.28 -8.74
N ALA A 49 2.47 2.53 -9.81
CA ALA A 49 3.72 2.45 -10.54
C ALA A 49 3.49 2.69 -12.04
N GLY A 50 4.46 3.32 -12.70
CA GLY A 50 4.41 3.58 -14.14
C GLY A 50 5.73 3.23 -14.85
N PRO A 51 5.76 3.24 -16.19
CA PRO A 51 6.98 3.02 -16.95
C PRO A 51 7.99 4.17 -16.76
N PRO A 52 9.30 3.95 -16.98
CA PRO A 52 10.32 5.00 -16.89
C PRO A 52 9.96 6.27 -17.68
N GLY A 53 10.17 7.46 -17.11
CA GLY A 53 9.86 8.74 -17.75
C GLY A 53 8.37 9.13 -17.71
N SER A 54 7.55 8.43 -16.92
CA SER A 54 6.11 8.70 -16.78
C SER A 54 5.73 9.39 -15.47
N GLU A 55 6.65 10.07 -14.80
CA GLU A 55 6.48 10.72 -13.49
C GLU A 55 5.25 11.64 -13.51
N ARG A 56 5.09 12.43 -14.56
CA ARG A 56 3.95 13.34 -14.74
C ARG A 56 2.61 12.57 -14.76
N ARG A 57 2.57 11.39 -15.38
CA ARG A 57 1.35 10.56 -15.44
C ARG A 57 1.04 9.95 -14.08
N VAL A 58 2.05 9.41 -13.40
CA VAL A 58 1.90 8.83 -12.06
C VAL A 58 1.43 9.90 -11.05
N LEU A 59 2.04 11.09 -11.09
CA LEU A 59 1.63 12.22 -10.24
C LEU A 59 0.24 12.75 -10.59
N ALA A 60 -0.11 12.85 -11.88
CA ALA A 60 -1.45 13.27 -12.30
C ALA A 60 -2.53 12.28 -11.84
N ALA A 61 -2.26 10.98 -11.93
CA ALA A 61 -3.17 9.94 -11.44
C ALA A 61 -3.34 10.03 -9.91
N ALA A 62 -2.23 10.17 -9.17
CA ALA A 62 -2.26 10.35 -7.72
C ALA A 62 -3.04 11.62 -7.31
N ALA A 63 -2.82 12.74 -8.01
CA ALA A 63 -3.52 13.99 -7.75
C ALA A 63 -5.04 13.89 -8.06
N ALA A 64 -5.42 13.24 -9.16
CA ALA A 64 -6.81 13.00 -9.50
C ALA A 64 -7.50 12.12 -8.44
N TYR A 65 -6.83 11.06 -7.99
CA TYR A 65 -7.32 10.21 -6.91
C TYR A 65 -7.48 10.98 -5.60
N GLU A 66 -6.50 11.77 -5.22
CA GLU A 66 -6.54 12.60 -4.01
C GLU A 66 -7.68 13.63 -4.05
N ALA A 67 -7.88 14.30 -5.19
CA ALA A 67 -8.94 15.27 -5.38
C ALA A 67 -10.34 14.66 -5.23
N ALA A 68 -10.53 13.42 -5.69
CA ALA A 68 -11.81 12.72 -5.61
C ALA A 68 -12.16 12.22 -4.20
N HIS A 69 -11.17 11.99 -3.33
CA HIS A 69 -11.38 11.31 -2.04
C HIS A 69 -11.07 12.20 -0.82
N GLY A 70 -10.49 13.39 -1.01
CA GLY A 70 -10.37 14.39 0.05
C GLY A 70 -9.40 14.03 1.19
N TRP A 71 -8.46 13.12 0.96
CA TRP A 71 -7.51 12.60 1.97
C TRP A 71 -6.69 13.67 2.68
N ARG A 72 -6.51 14.85 2.06
CA ARG A 72 -5.79 16.00 2.64
C ARG A 72 -6.30 16.45 4.01
N ARG A 73 -7.58 16.21 4.30
CA ARG A 73 -8.20 16.56 5.59
C ARG A 73 -8.23 15.39 6.58
N MET A 74 -7.74 14.22 6.16
CA MET A 74 -7.73 13.04 7.00
C MET A 74 -6.53 13.11 7.95
N VAL A 75 -6.82 13.40 9.21
CA VAL A 75 -5.82 13.33 10.29
C VAL A 75 -5.54 11.87 10.64
N PRO A 76 -4.27 11.49 10.85
CA PRO A 76 -3.93 10.16 11.35
C PRO A 76 -4.70 9.91 12.66
N ARG A 77 -5.69 9.01 12.62
CA ARG A 77 -6.35 8.56 13.84
C ARG A 77 -5.38 7.62 14.55
N ARG A 78 -5.16 7.84 15.84
CA ARG A 78 -4.40 6.90 16.66
C ARG A 78 -5.08 5.53 16.53
N PRO A 79 -4.38 4.50 16.01
CA PRO A 79 -4.97 3.18 15.95
C PRO A 79 -5.30 2.71 17.37
N ALA A 80 -6.43 2.02 17.53
CA ALA A 80 -6.75 1.40 18.81
C ALA A 80 -5.66 0.39 19.16
N ALA A 81 -5.24 0.29 20.42
CA ALA A 81 -4.15 -0.61 20.82
C ALA A 81 -4.38 -2.07 20.39
N ALA A 82 -5.64 -2.50 20.32
CA ALA A 82 -6.03 -3.82 19.80
C ALA A 82 -5.78 -3.98 18.29
N ALA A 83 -5.98 -2.92 17.49
CA ALA A 83 -5.73 -2.95 16.06
C ALA A 83 -4.23 -2.98 15.73
N VAL A 84 -3.40 -2.38 16.58
CA VAL A 84 -1.93 -2.46 16.45
C VAL A 84 -1.45 -3.88 16.76
N ALA A 85 -1.99 -4.52 17.80
CA ALA A 85 -1.67 -5.90 18.14
C ALA A 85 -2.13 -6.91 17.05
N GLU A 86 -3.30 -6.68 16.43
CA GLU A 86 -3.77 -7.48 15.29
C GLU A 86 -2.89 -7.28 14.04
N ALA A 87 -2.42 -6.06 13.78
CA ALA A 87 -1.49 -5.78 12.69
C ALA A 87 -0.11 -6.42 12.93
N GLU A 88 0.38 -6.36 14.16
CA GLU A 88 1.63 -7.02 14.58
C GLU A 88 1.51 -8.54 14.47
N ALA A 89 0.37 -9.12 14.85
CA ALA A 89 0.07 -10.54 14.68
C ALA A 89 -0.02 -10.94 13.19
N GLN A 90 -0.61 -10.10 12.33
CA GLN A 90 -0.66 -10.33 10.87
C GLN A 90 0.69 -10.10 10.18
N GLN A 91 1.62 -9.35 10.79
CA GLN A 91 3.01 -9.24 10.36
C GLN A 91 3.90 -10.38 10.88
N GLN A 92 3.51 -11.06 11.97
CA GLN A 92 4.25 -12.17 12.58
C GLN A 92 3.82 -13.58 12.14
N VAL A 93 2.71 -13.72 11.42
CA VAL A 93 2.34 -14.97 10.70
C VAL A 93 2.84 -14.88 9.27
#